data_AF-A0A820CF61-F1
#
_entry.id   AF-A0A820CF61-F1
#
_cell.length_a   1.000
_cell.length_b   1.000
_cell.length_c   1.000
_cell.angle_alpha   90.00
_cell.angle_beta   90.00
_cell.angle_gamma   90.00
#
_symmetry.space_group_name_H-M   'P 1'
#
loop_
_entity.id
_entity.type
_entity.pdbx_description
1 polymer ?
#
loop_
_entity_poly.entity_id
_entity_poly.type
_entity_poly.pdbx_seq_one_letter_code
_entity_poly.pdbx_strand_id
1 'polypeptide(L)'
;MKNTYQVDNVVTEVSSHGLTLERVYGYDFSIAIVTNFTQNHLDFHKIMDNYLQSKLLLFSKYLSRSSSAKAIINHDNPSYEHFINACPSKKTQNSFVANDIKTSLNGTKYIVLLPSGETRRIHLNIHGNFNVYNSLACIATCFTTYSHLLTLDQIIQSLENFQYVKGRFEFHIRHRPFSVVVDFTHTPDGLEKVLKCGRQILLESAENGRLIAVFGTSGRGDRSKKTIVWT
;
A
#
# COMPACT_ATOMS: atom_id res chain seq x y z
N MET A 1 28.62 24.37 -7.74
CA MET A 1 28.88 23.17 -6.91
C MET A 1 27.62 22.30 -6.94
N LYS A 2 27.71 21.05 -7.39
CA LYS A 2 26.57 20.12 -7.26
C LYS A 2 26.47 19.77 -5.78
N ASN A 3 25.32 20.01 -5.16
CA ASN A 3 25.07 19.54 -3.80
C ASN A 3 25.12 18.01 -3.82
N THR A 4 26.18 17.44 -3.29
CA THR A 4 26.28 16.00 -3.02
C THR A 4 25.60 15.75 -1.68
N TYR A 5 24.45 15.08 -1.71
CA TYR A 5 23.78 14.62 -0.50
C TYR A 5 24.30 13.21 -0.16
N GLN A 6 24.67 12.99 1.09
CA GLN A 6 24.88 11.65 1.62
C GLN A 6 23.51 11.07 1.97
N VAL A 7 23.12 10.00 1.29
CA VAL A 7 21.81 9.36 1.44
C VAL A 7 22.04 7.90 1.81
N ASP A 8 21.62 7.52 3.02
CA ASP A 8 21.78 6.15 3.52
C ASP A 8 20.69 5.20 3.00
N ASN A 9 19.51 5.73 2.68
CA ASN A 9 18.34 4.94 2.29
C ASN A 9 17.58 5.58 1.13
N VAL A 10 17.15 4.76 0.17
CA VAL A 10 16.28 5.16 -0.93
C VAL A 10 15.05 4.27 -0.95
N VAL A 11 13.87 4.89 -0.92
CA VAL A 11 12.59 4.19 -1.12
C VAL A 11 12.08 4.54 -2.51
N THR A 12 11.72 3.53 -3.31
CA THR A 12 11.28 3.74 -4.68
C THR A 12 10.14 2.81 -5.07
N GLU A 13 9.24 3.31 -5.93
CA GLU A 13 8.18 2.50 -6.53
C GLU A 13 8.72 1.71 -7.72
N VAL A 14 8.53 0.39 -7.70
CA VAL A 14 8.98 -0.50 -8.78
C VAL A 14 7.77 -1.01 -9.56
N SER A 15 7.52 -0.40 -10.72
CA SER A 15 6.42 -0.81 -11.60
C SER A 15 6.68 -2.15 -12.31
N SER A 16 5.61 -2.87 -12.67
CA SER A 16 5.73 -4.09 -13.49
C SER A 16 6.35 -3.82 -14.86
N HIS A 17 6.03 -2.69 -15.47
CA HIS A 17 6.69 -2.25 -16.70
C HIS A 17 8.20 -2.09 -16.49
N GLY A 18 8.62 -1.48 -15.37
CA GLY A 18 10.02 -1.31 -15.03
C GLY A 18 10.74 -2.65 -14.83
N LEU A 19 10.09 -3.62 -14.21
CA LEU A 19 10.63 -4.98 -14.04
C LEU A 19 10.77 -5.72 -15.37
N THR A 20 9.72 -5.71 -16.19
CA THR A 20 9.71 -6.37 -17.51
C THR A 20 10.69 -5.74 -18.49
N LEU A 21 10.83 -4.41 -18.47
CA LEU A 21 11.75 -3.67 -19.34
C LEU A 21 13.14 -3.48 -18.71
N GLU A 22 13.43 -4.17 -17.61
CA GLU A 22 14.73 -4.12 -16.91
C GLU A 22 15.22 -2.71 -16.55
N ARG A 23 14.31 -1.77 -16.29
CA ARG A 23 14.65 -0.38 -15.91
C ARG A 23 15.35 -0.27 -14.56
N VAL A 24 15.20 -1.31 -13.73
CA VAL A 24 15.87 -1.44 -12.43
C VAL A 24 17.06 -2.39 -12.48
N TYR A 25 17.55 -2.71 -13.68
CA TYR A 25 18.76 -3.51 -13.83
C TYR A 25 19.96 -2.84 -13.15
N GLY A 26 20.73 -3.65 -12.43
CA GLY A 26 21.89 -3.18 -11.67
C GLY A 26 21.57 -2.62 -10.27
N TYR A 27 20.29 -2.51 -9.90
CA TYR A 27 19.93 -2.23 -8.50
C TYR A 27 19.77 -3.51 -7.70
N ASP A 28 20.39 -3.54 -6.53
CA ASP A 28 20.24 -4.59 -5.54
C ASP A 28 19.32 -4.09 -4.43
N PHE A 29 18.19 -4.77 -4.25
CA PHE A 29 17.20 -4.35 -3.26
C PHE A 29 17.46 -5.04 -1.93
N SER A 30 17.57 -4.27 -0.85
CA SER A 30 17.63 -4.81 0.51
C SER A 30 16.26 -5.19 1.05
N ILE A 31 15.19 -4.56 0.55
CA ILE A 31 13.81 -4.79 0.99
C ILE A 31 12.89 -4.74 -0.23
N ALA A 32 11.97 -5.70 -0.34
CA ALA A 32 10.87 -5.67 -1.30
C ALA A 32 9.53 -5.76 -0.56
N ILE A 33 8.58 -4.93 -0.97
CA ILE A 33 7.27 -4.80 -0.32
C ILE A 33 6.18 -5.05 -1.36
N VAL A 34 5.19 -5.87 -1.03
CA VAL A 34 3.94 -5.99 -1.78
C VAL A 34 2.75 -5.91 -0.83
N THR A 35 1.94 -4.85 -0.99
CA THR A 35 0.72 -4.67 -0.21
C THR A 35 -0.52 -5.25 -0.90
N ASN A 36 -0.59 -5.22 -2.23
CA ASN A 36 -1.70 -5.77 -3.00
C ASN A 36 -1.29 -6.17 -4.44
N PHE A 37 -2.09 -7.04 -5.05
CA PHE A 37 -2.01 -7.41 -6.46
C PHE A 37 -3.43 -7.68 -7.00
N THR A 38 -3.91 -6.81 -7.88
CA THR A 38 -5.23 -6.90 -8.52
C THR A 38 -5.12 -6.52 -10.00
N GLN A 39 -6.16 -6.76 -10.79
CA GLN A 39 -6.13 -6.54 -12.24
C GLN A 39 -5.73 -5.12 -12.62
N ASN A 40 -4.60 -5.03 -13.32
CA ASN A 40 -4.09 -3.78 -13.88
C ASN A 40 -3.17 -4.08 -15.07
N HIS A 41 -2.92 -3.06 -15.91
CA HIS A 41 -1.93 -3.10 -16.98
C HIS A 41 -2.05 -4.27 -17.98
N LEU A 42 -3.25 -4.82 -18.20
CA LEU A 42 -3.44 -5.91 -19.17
C LEU A 42 -3.35 -5.43 -20.63
N ASP A 43 -3.45 -4.13 -20.88
CA ASP A 43 -3.08 -3.53 -22.16
C ASP A 43 -1.61 -3.80 -22.53
N PHE A 44 -0.72 -3.87 -21.53
CA PHE A 44 0.69 -4.22 -21.70
C PHE A 44 0.94 -5.72 -21.51
N HIS A 45 0.59 -6.28 -20.35
CA HIS A 45 0.91 -7.67 -19.96
C HIS A 45 0.03 -8.73 -20.63
N LYS A 46 -1.09 -8.31 -21.25
CA LYS A 46 -2.10 -9.13 -21.95
C LYS A 46 -2.95 -9.99 -21.02
N ILE A 47 -2.33 -10.74 -20.11
CA ILE A 47 -3.01 -11.63 -19.16
C ILE A 47 -2.47 -11.43 -17.72
N MET A 48 -3.27 -11.84 -16.73
CA MET A 48 -2.94 -11.70 -15.31
C MET A 48 -1.66 -12.44 -14.93
N ASP A 49 -1.42 -13.63 -15.50
CA ASP A 49 -0.24 -14.42 -15.20
C ASP A 49 1.05 -13.69 -15.60
N ASN A 50 1.09 -13.12 -16.80
CA ASN A 50 2.23 -12.31 -17.25
C ASN A 50 2.48 -11.11 -16.33
N TYR A 51 1.41 -10.44 -15.89
CA TYR A 51 1.51 -9.32 -14.96
C TYR A 51 2.03 -9.75 -13.58
N LEU A 52 1.59 -10.91 -13.09
CA LEU A 52 2.06 -11.51 -11.84
C LEU A 52 3.55 -11.86 -11.97
N GLN A 53 3.93 -12.63 -12.98
CA GLN A 53 5.32 -13.03 -13.23
C GLN A 53 6.26 -11.82 -13.31
N SER A 54 5.81 -10.74 -13.97
CA SER A 54 6.54 -9.47 -14.00
C SER A 54 6.82 -8.91 -12.60
N LYS A 55 5.83 -8.89 -11.71
CA LYS A 55 6.04 -8.41 -10.32
C LYS A 55 6.89 -9.37 -9.49
N LEU A 56 6.78 -10.67 -9.70
CA LEU A 56 7.58 -11.67 -8.99
C LEU A 56 9.08 -11.47 -9.22
N LEU A 57 9.49 -10.88 -10.35
CA LEU A 57 10.90 -10.54 -10.62
C LEU A 57 11.54 -9.69 -9.51
N LEU A 58 10.79 -8.79 -8.87
CA LEU A 58 11.32 -8.01 -7.76
C LEU A 58 11.82 -8.92 -6.63
N PHE A 59 11.09 -9.99 -6.34
CA PHE A 59 11.39 -10.93 -5.26
C PHE A 59 12.37 -12.03 -5.69
N SER A 60 12.19 -12.62 -6.87
CA SER A 60 12.98 -13.76 -7.33
C SER A 60 14.33 -13.39 -7.94
N LYS A 61 14.45 -12.21 -8.57
CA LYS A 61 15.65 -11.79 -9.30
C LYS A 61 16.40 -10.65 -8.62
N TYR A 62 15.72 -9.61 -8.16
CA TYR A 62 16.37 -8.39 -7.70
C TYR A 62 16.62 -8.37 -6.19
N LEU A 63 15.67 -8.86 -5.40
CA LEU A 63 15.83 -9.04 -3.95
C LEU A 63 16.83 -10.16 -3.63
N SER A 64 16.87 -11.20 -4.47
CA SER A 64 17.69 -12.40 -4.24
C SER A 64 19.20 -12.20 -4.32
N ARG A 65 19.64 -11.01 -4.75
CA ARG A 65 21.06 -10.65 -4.84
C ARG A 65 21.69 -10.28 -3.50
N SER A 66 20.88 -10.03 -2.47
CA SER A 66 21.35 -9.77 -1.11
C SER A 66 20.91 -10.89 -0.16
N SER A 67 21.88 -11.46 0.56
CA SER A 67 21.64 -12.55 1.52
C SER A 67 20.90 -12.10 2.78
N SER A 68 20.93 -10.79 3.09
CA SER A 68 20.23 -10.16 4.21
C SER A 68 18.91 -9.51 3.79
N ALA A 69 18.49 -9.70 2.54
CA ALA A 69 17.31 -9.06 2.00
C ALA A 69 16.02 -9.54 2.67
N LYS A 70 15.03 -8.65 2.77
CA LYS A 70 13.75 -8.91 3.43
C LYS A 70 12.58 -8.69 2.49
N ALA A 71 11.63 -9.60 2.55
CA ALA A 71 10.36 -9.48 1.84
C ALA A 71 9.26 -9.15 2.85
N ILE A 72 8.51 -8.09 2.59
CA ILE A 72 7.32 -7.71 3.34
C ILE A 72 6.11 -7.96 2.44
N ILE A 73 5.35 -9.01 2.74
CA ILE A 73 4.29 -9.52 1.88
C ILE A 73 2.98 -9.47 2.67
N ASN A 74 1.96 -8.82 2.11
CA ASN A 74 0.63 -8.87 2.69
C ASN A 74 0.03 -10.28 2.57
N HIS A 75 -0.22 -10.93 3.70
CA HIS A 75 -0.83 -12.25 3.78
C HIS A 75 -2.26 -12.29 3.22
N ASP A 76 -3.01 -11.20 3.33
CA ASP A 76 -4.39 -11.12 2.83
C ASP A 76 -4.47 -10.95 1.30
N ASN A 77 -3.31 -10.89 0.62
CA ASN A 77 -3.27 -10.85 -0.83
C ASN A 77 -3.58 -12.26 -1.39
N PRO A 78 -4.55 -12.41 -2.32
CA PRO A 78 -4.84 -13.72 -2.93
C PRO A 78 -3.64 -14.36 -3.63
N SER A 79 -2.66 -13.56 -4.07
CA SER A 79 -1.41 -14.05 -4.68
C SER A 79 -0.26 -14.22 -3.68
N TYR A 80 -0.52 -14.20 -2.37
CA TYR A 80 0.49 -14.34 -1.31
C TYR A 80 1.43 -15.52 -1.56
N GLU A 81 0.88 -16.69 -1.87
CA GLU A 81 1.66 -17.92 -2.13
C GLU A 81 2.64 -17.76 -3.30
N HIS A 82 2.28 -17.01 -4.34
CA HIS A 82 3.20 -16.76 -5.44
C HIS A 82 4.37 -15.86 -5.01
N PHE A 83 4.09 -14.81 -4.23
CA PHE A 83 5.14 -13.89 -3.75
C PHE A 83 6.07 -14.55 -2.74
N ILE A 84 5.54 -15.31 -1.78
CA ILE A 84 6.36 -15.99 -0.77
C ILE A 84 7.22 -17.09 -1.41
N ASN A 85 6.74 -17.78 -2.44
CA ASN A 85 7.51 -18.80 -3.16
C ASN A 85 8.54 -18.23 -4.14
N ALA A 86 8.38 -16.96 -4.55
CA ALA A 86 9.39 -16.26 -5.33
C ALA A 86 10.60 -15.81 -4.49
N CYS A 87 10.50 -15.83 -3.15
CA CYS A 87 11.60 -15.43 -2.27
C CYS A 87 12.63 -16.57 -2.12
N PRO A 88 13.94 -16.29 -2.23
CA PRO A 88 15.00 -17.31 -2.23
C PRO A 88 15.41 -17.81 -0.83
N SER A 89 15.06 -17.11 0.24
CA SER A 89 15.59 -17.31 1.59
C SER A 89 14.67 -18.11 2.51
N LYS A 90 15.21 -18.59 3.65
CA LYS A 90 14.43 -19.23 4.71
C LYS A 90 13.32 -18.28 5.15
N LYS A 91 12.08 -18.78 5.09
CA LYS A 91 10.87 -18.04 5.44
C LYS A 91 10.77 -17.93 6.96
N THR A 92 11.08 -16.77 7.53
CA THR A 92 10.78 -16.44 8.93
C THR A 92 9.50 -15.61 8.94
N GLN A 93 8.41 -16.17 9.44
CA GLN A 93 7.11 -15.52 9.41
C GLN A 93 6.92 -14.63 10.65
N ASN A 94 7.26 -13.35 10.50
CA ASN A 94 6.98 -12.31 11.49
C ASN A 94 5.71 -11.57 11.08
N SER A 95 4.58 -11.94 11.67
CA SER A 95 3.28 -11.38 11.33
C SER A 95 2.98 -10.10 12.12
N PHE A 96 2.56 -9.06 11.40
CA PHE A 96 2.02 -7.83 11.97
C PHE A 96 0.54 -7.75 11.58
N VAL A 97 -0.35 -7.70 12.57
CA VAL A 97 -1.80 -7.81 12.34
C VAL A 97 -2.49 -6.57 12.87
N ALA A 98 -3.42 -6.00 12.10
CA ALA A 98 -4.28 -4.93 12.55
C ALA A 98 -5.66 -5.45 12.96
N ASN A 99 -6.07 -5.13 14.18
CA ASN A 99 -7.37 -5.43 14.75
C ASN A 99 -8.14 -4.14 15.07
N ASP A 100 -9.45 -4.25 15.30
CA ASP A 100 -10.32 -3.14 15.71
C ASP A 100 -10.22 -1.90 14.82
N ILE A 101 -10.15 -2.11 13.50
CA ILE A 101 -10.01 -1.04 12.52
C ILE A 101 -11.28 -0.20 12.47
N LYS A 102 -11.16 1.09 12.78
CA LYS A 102 -12.24 2.09 12.72
C LYS A 102 -11.80 3.29 11.91
N THR A 103 -12.53 3.60 10.85
CA THR A 103 -12.26 4.76 9.98
C THR A 103 -13.35 5.80 10.18
N SER A 104 -12.96 7.04 10.47
CA SER A 104 -13.85 8.19 10.69
C SER A 104 -13.37 9.41 9.91
N LEU A 105 -14.07 10.54 9.99
CA LEU A 105 -13.59 11.80 9.42
C LEU A 105 -12.20 12.21 9.92
N ASN A 106 -11.81 11.78 11.12
CA ASN A 106 -10.53 12.11 11.75
C ASN A 106 -9.40 11.13 11.41
N GLY A 107 -9.59 10.25 10.44
CA GLY A 107 -8.62 9.25 10.02
C GLY A 107 -8.98 7.84 10.51
N THR A 108 -7.99 6.95 10.53
CA THR A 108 -8.17 5.54 10.85
C THR A 108 -7.45 5.15 12.13
N LYS A 109 -8.16 4.50 13.04
CA LYS A 109 -7.65 3.94 14.29
C LYS A 109 -7.65 2.41 14.23
N TYR A 110 -6.64 1.77 14.78
CA TYR A 110 -6.57 0.32 14.90
C TYR A 110 -5.59 -0.10 16.00
N ILE A 111 -5.60 -1.38 16.35
CA ILE A 111 -4.62 -2.01 17.24
C ILE A 111 -3.70 -2.87 16.40
N VAL A 112 -2.39 -2.60 16.42
CA VAL A 112 -1.39 -3.49 15.84
C VAL A 112 -0.95 -4.55 16.87
N LEU A 113 -0.97 -5.82 16.48
CA LEU A 113 -0.34 -6.94 17.17
C LEU A 113 1.01 -7.22 16.50
N LEU A 114 2.09 -7.16 17.29
CA LEU A 114 3.44 -7.43 16.83
C LEU A 114 3.80 -8.93 16.94
N PRO A 115 4.85 -9.39 16.24
CA PRO A 115 5.37 -10.75 16.37
C PRO A 115 5.76 -11.14 17.81
N SER A 116 6.11 -10.16 18.64
CA SER A 116 6.43 -10.36 20.06
C SER A 116 5.23 -10.66 20.95
N GLY A 117 4.00 -10.49 20.43
CA GLY A 117 2.76 -10.51 21.21
C GLY A 117 2.38 -9.15 21.82
N GLU A 118 3.25 -8.14 21.72
CA GLU A 118 2.95 -6.77 22.13
C GLU A 118 1.83 -6.18 21.26
N THR A 119 0.93 -5.40 21.86
CA THR A 119 -0.10 -4.67 21.13
C THR A 119 0.05 -3.17 21.31
N ARG A 120 -0.23 -2.41 20.24
CA ARG A 120 -0.15 -0.95 20.24
C ARG A 120 -1.34 -0.33 19.53
N ARG A 121 -1.88 0.75 20.10
CA ARG A 121 -2.89 1.58 19.42
C ARG A 121 -2.20 2.52 18.46
N ILE A 122 -2.79 2.67 17.27
CA ILE A 122 -2.31 3.57 16.23
C ILE A 122 -3.48 4.44 15.76
N HIS A 123 -3.23 5.73 15.59
CA HIS A 123 -4.14 6.68 14.95
C HIS A 123 -3.49 7.34 13.73
N LEU A 124 -3.87 6.89 12.54
CA LEU A 124 -3.45 7.50 11.28
C LEU A 124 -4.33 8.72 10.94
N ASN A 125 -3.74 9.80 10.46
CA ASN A 125 -4.51 10.93 9.89
C ASN A 125 -5.10 10.62 8.50
N ILE A 126 -4.59 9.57 7.85
CA ILE A 126 -5.05 9.05 6.56
C ILE A 126 -6.12 7.97 6.75
N HIS A 127 -6.98 7.81 5.75
CA HIS A 127 -8.22 7.05 5.87
C HIS A 127 -8.18 5.72 5.13
N GLY A 128 -8.97 4.77 5.62
CA GLY A 128 -9.33 3.53 4.93
C GLY A 128 -8.40 2.36 5.20
N ASN A 129 -8.95 1.15 5.09
CA ASN A 129 -8.25 -0.09 5.38
C ASN A 129 -7.02 -0.31 4.48
N PHE A 130 -7.04 0.21 3.25
CA PHE A 130 -5.88 0.16 2.36
C PHE A 130 -4.67 0.89 2.94
N ASN A 131 -4.88 1.98 3.69
CA ASN A 131 -3.80 2.67 4.38
C ASN A 131 -3.35 1.95 5.66
N VAL A 132 -4.20 1.11 6.27
CA VAL A 132 -3.78 0.21 7.35
C VAL A 132 -2.78 -0.82 6.84
N TYR A 133 -3.03 -1.44 5.67
CA TYR A 133 -2.05 -2.33 5.04
C TYR A 133 -0.73 -1.62 4.71
N ASN A 134 -0.80 -0.38 4.19
CA ASN A 134 0.39 0.42 3.92
C ASN A 134 1.18 0.74 5.20
N SER A 135 0.48 1.10 6.29
CA SER A 135 1.14 1.37 7.57
C SER A 135 1.71 0.10 8.21
N LEU A 136 1.03 -1.05 8.12
CA LEU A 136 1.58 -2.33 8.59
C LEU A 136 2.85 -2.69 7.82
N ALA A 137 2.89 -2.47 6.50
CA ALA A 137 4.09 -2.68 5.72
C ALA A 137 5.24 -1.76 6.14
N CYS A 138 4.95 -0.50 6.48
CA CYS A 138 5.93 0.43 7.04
C CYS A 138 6.46 -0.04 8.40
N ILE A 139 5.56 -0.41 9.33
CA ILE A 139 5.93 -0.94 10.65
C ILE A 139 6.79 -2.18 10.49
N ALA A 140 6.37 -3.15 9.68
CA ALA A 140 7.13 -4.38 9.45
C ALA A 140 8.51 -4.08 8.87
N THR A 141 8.62 -3.15 7.92
CA THR A 141 9.90 -2.73 7.33
C THR A 141 10.83 -2.12 8.38
N CYS A 142 10.35 -1.11 9.10
CA CYS A 142 11.12 -0.40 10.11
C CYS A 142 11.50 -1.31 11.29
N PHE A 143 10.56 -2.07 11.82
CA PHE A 143 10.78 -2.96 12.96
C PHE A 143 11.73 -4.10 12.62
N THR A 144 11.60 -4.72 11.44
CA THR A 144 12.46 -5.85 11.11
C THR A 144 13.85 -5.41 10.68
N THR A 145 14.03 -4.24 10.07
CA THR A 145 15.29 -3.82 9.44
C THR A 145 16.04 -2.74 10.19
N TYR A 146 15.32 -1.83 10.83
CA TYR A 146 15.87 -0.62 11.43
C TYR A 146 15.68 -0.58 12.95
N SER A 147 15.39 -1.71 13.61
CA SER A 147 15.21 -1.78 15.07
C SER A 147 16.43 -1.36 15.90
N HIS A 148 17.62 -1.34 15.30
CA HIS A 148 18.84 -0.82 15.91
C HIS A 148 18.94 0.71 15.87
N LEU A 149 18.10 1.38 15.06
CA LEU A 149 18.07 2.84 14.88
C LEU A 149 16.75 3.47 15.33
N LEU A 150 15.65 2.74 15.21
CA LEU A 150 14.30 3.22 15.44
C LEU A 150 13.61 2.38 16.51
N THR A 151 13.06 3.04 17.52
CA THR A 151 12.15 2.40 18.48
C THR A 151 10.76 2.26 17.87
N LEU A 152 9.97 1.32 18.41
CA LEU A 152 8.57 1.16 18.00
C LEU A 152 7.77 2.46 18.20
N ASP A 153 8.05 3.21 19.28
CA ASP A 153 7.42 4.50 19.56
C ASP A 153 7.73 5.54 18.49
N GLN A 154 8.97 5.63 18.03
CA GLN A 154 9.35 6.56 16.96
C GLN A 154 8.67 6.20 15.64
N ILE A 155 8.53 4.91 15.33
CA ILE A 155 7.83 4.43 14.13
C ILE A 155 6.34 4.82 14.21
N ILE A 156 5.68 4.53 15.33
CA ILE A 156 4.25 4.85 15.52
C ILE A 156 4.04 6.36 15.46
N GLN A 157 4.80 7.14 16.23
CA GLN A 157 4.69 8.60 16.24
C GLN A 157 4.88 9.20 14.85
N SER A 158 5.79 8.66 14.03
CA SER A 158 5.98 9.10 12.65
C SER A 158 4.76 8.82 11.77
N LEU A 159 4.11 7.67 11.95
CA LEU A 159 2.88 7.33 11.24
C LEU A 159 1.68 8.19 11.69
N GLU A 160 1.58 8.50 12.98
CA GLU A 160 0.52 9.35 13.53
C GLU A 160 0.70 10.82 13.15
N ASN A 161 1.93 11.27 12.85
CA ASN A 161 2.22 12.61 12.34
C ASN A 161 2.10 12.73 10.82
N PHE A 162 2.10 11.62 10.09
CA PHE A 162 1.97 11.61 8.63
C PHE A 162 0.61 12.18 8.21
N GLN A 163 0.61 13.14 7.28
CA GLN A 163 -0.61 13.88 6.92
C GLN A 163 -1.38 13.21 5.77
N TYR A 164 -0.81 13.19 4.57
CA TYR A 164 -1.41 12.55 3.40
C TYR A 164 -0.41 12.46 2.23
N VAL A 165 -0.77 11.68 1.23
CA VAL A 165 -0.16 11.73 -0.11
C VAL A 165 -1.13 12.45 -1.04
N LYS A 166 -0.64 13.42 -1.80
CA LYS A 166 -1.46 14.18 -2.75
C LYS A 166 -2.20 13.24 -3.71
N GLY A 167 -3.50 13.41 -3.86
CA GLY A 167 -4.37 12.58 -4.69
C GLY A 167 -4.62 11.17 -4.17
N ARG A 168 -4.34 10.87 -2.89
CA ARG A 168 -4.66 9.57 -2.26
C ARG A 168 -5.60 9.80 -1.08
N PHE A 169 -6.89 9.64 -1.33
CA PHE A 169 -7.98 9.94 -0.40
C PHE A 169 -7.80 11.30 0.28
N GLU A 170 -7.47 12.32 -0.52
CA GLU A 170 -7.13 13.66 -0.05
C GLU A 170 -8.41 14.47 0.21
N PHE A 171 -8.59 14.95 1.45
CA PHE A 171 -9.67 15.89 1.77
C PHE A 171 -9.32 17.29 1.28
N HIS A 172 -10.03 17.77 0.27
CA HIS A 172 -9.95 19.16 -0.21
C HIS A 172 -10.88 20.09 0.57
N ILE A 173 -12.04 19.58 0.99
CA ILE A 173 -12.99 20.29 1.85
C ILE A 173 -13.35 19.34 2.99
N ARG A 174 -13.18 19.79 4.24
CA ARG A 174 -13.31 18.95 5.43
C ARG A 174 -14.41 19.41 6.41
N HIS A 175 -15.38 20.24 5.97
CA HIS A 175 -16.39 20.84 6.86
C HIS A 175 -17.78 20.92 6.24
N ARG A 176 -18.79 21.01 7.12
CA ARG A 176 -20.21 21.10 6.75
C ARG A 176 -20.50 22.29 5.81
N PRO A 177 -21.48 22.15 4.88
CA PRO A 177 -22.44 21.07 4.82
C PRO A 177 -21.96 19.78 4.13
N PHE A 178 -20.78 19.75 3.49
CA PHE A 178 -20.28 18.54 2.82
C PHE A 178 -18.75 18.48 2.74
N SER A 179 -18.22 17.25 2.72
CA SER A 179 -16.80 17.00 2.48
C SER A 179 -16.52 16.68 1.01
N VAL A 180 -15.33 17.05 0.53
CA VAL A 180 -14.84 16.69 -0.81
C VAL A 180 -13.53 15.94 -0.68
N VAL A 181 -13.51 14.73 -1.25
CA VAL A 181 -12.33 13.85 -1.28
C VAL A 181 -11.91 13.64 -2.73
N VAL A 182 -10.61 13.74 -2.98
CA VAL A 182 -9.99 13.47 -4.29
C VAL A 182 -9.10 12.22 -4.18
N ASP A 183 -9.26 11.29 -5.11
CA ASP A 183 -8.43 10.09 -5.20
C ASP A 183 -8.04 9.79 -6.66
N PHE A 184 -6.81 9.30 -6.84
CA PHE A 184 -6.20 8.98 -8.14
C PHE A 184 -6.58 7.59 -8.68
N THR A 185 -7.38 6.83 -7.94
CA THR A 185 -7.76 5.48 -8.35
C THR A 185 -8.45 5.47 -9.72
N HIS A 186 -7.99 4.54 -10.56
CA HIS A 186 -8.53 4.29 -11.90
C HIS A 186 -8.67 2.78 -12.15
N THR A 187 -8.59 1.97 -11.08
CA THR A 187 -8.83 0.52 -11.13
C THR A 187 -10.15 0.21 -10.42
N PRO A 188 -10.88 -0.85 -10.82
CA PRO A 188 -12.10 -1.26 -10.14
C PRO A 188 -11.89 -1.49 -8.63
N ASP A 189 -10.85 -2.25 -8.27
CA ASP A 189 -10.47 -2.54 -6.89
C ASP A 189 -10.18 -1.27 -6.07
N GLY A 190 -9.44 -0.31 -6.63
CA GLY A 190 -9.14 0.93 -5.94
C GLY A 190 -10.38 1.81 -5.77
N LEU A 191 -11.26 1.89 -6.79
CA LEU A 191 -12.52 2.63 -6.69
C LEU A 191 -13.42 2.03 -5.62
N GLU A 192 -13.57 0.70 -5.59
CA GLU A 192 -14.36 0.01 -4.57
C GLU A 192 -13.85 0.33 -3.15
N LYS A 193 -12.53 0.29 -2.94
CA LYS A 193 -11.89 0.62 -1.65
C LYS A 193 -12.16 2.06 -1.22
N VAL A 194 -12.06 3.02 -2.14
CA VAL A 194 -12.34 4.44 -1.87
C VAL A 194 -13.83 4.64 -1.53
N LEU A 195 -14.75 4.04 -2.28
CA LEU A 195 -16.18 4.15 -2.03
C LEU A 195 -16.59 3.50 -0.71
N LYS A 196 -16.05 2.31 -0.40
CA LYS A 196 -16.25 1.64 0.91
C LYS A 196 -15.73 2.50 2.05
N CYS A 197 -14.56 3.13 1.89
CA CYS A 197 -14.02 4.05 2.89
C CYS A 197 -14.94 5.27 3.09
N GLY A 198 -15.40 5.91 2.02
CA GLY A 198 -16.36 7.01 2.09
C GLY A 198 -17.68 6.62 2.76
N ARG A 199 -18.21 5.42 2.46
CA ARG A 199 -19.40 4.88 3.13
C ARG A 199 -19.16 4.65 4.62
N GLN A 200 -18.02 4.07 5.00
CA GLN A 200 -17.70 3.83 6.41
C GLN A 200 -17.61 5.15 7.19
N ILE A 201 -16.98 6.17 6.63
CA ILE A 201 -16.90 7.51 7.24
C ILE A 201 -18.30 8.09 7.47
N LEU A 202 -19.21 7.93 6.50
CA LEU A 202 -20.59 8.38 6.63
C LEU A 202 -21.38 7.61 7.71
N LEU A 203 -21.17 6.30 7.81
CA LEU A 203 -21.82 5.47 8.84
C LEU A 203 -21.36 5.82 10.26
N GLU A 204 -20.09 6.22 10.41
CA GLU A 204 -19.51 6.66 11.69
C GLU A 204 -19.87 8.11 12.04
N SER A 205 -20.15 8.95 11.04
CA SER A 205 -20.76 10.26 11.30
C SER A 205 -22.23 10.04 11.66
N ALA A 206 -22.68 10.45 12.85
CA ALA A 206 -24.08 10.36 13.27
C ALA A 206 -25.08 11.20 12.42
N GLU A 207 -24.67 11.62 11.23
CA GLU A 207 -25.38 12.49 10.30
C GLU A 207 -25.91 11.66 9.13
N ASN A 208 -27.17 11.88 8.78
CA ASN A 208 -27.75 11.30 7.57
C ASN A 208 -27.14 11.98 6.34
N GLY A 209 -26.15 11.34 5.73
CA GLY A 209 -25.43 11.85 4.56
C GLY A 209 -25.61 10.99 3.30
N ARG A 210 -25.17 11.53 2.16
CA ARG A 210 -25.11 10.81 0.88
C ARG A 210 -23.67 10.78 0.38
N LEU A 211 -23.23 9.62 -0.11
CA LEU A 211 -21.98 9.51 -0.86
C LEU A 211 -22.28 9.75 -2.34
N ILE A 212 -21.65 10.78 -2.91
CA ILE A 212 -21.71 11.09 -4.33
C ILE A 212 -20.33 10.82 -4.90
N ALA A 213 -20.25 10.01 -5.96
CA ALA A 213 -19.01 9.67 -6.62
C ALA A 213 -19.01 10.21 -8.05
N VAL A 214 -17.96 10.96 -8.41
CA VAL A 214 -17.71 11.43 -9.76
C VAL A 214 -16.39 10.81 -10.20
N PHE A 215 -16.42 9.97 -11.23
CA PHE A 215 -15.25 9.29 -11.75
C PHE A 215 -15.36 9.14 -13.28
N GLY A 216 -14.24 8.80 -13.92
CA GLY A 216 -14.17 8.59 -15.36
C GLY A 216 -13.10 7.55 -15.72
N THR A 217 -13.04 7.18 -17.00
CA THR A 217 -11.98 6.31 -17.52
C THR A 217 -11.11 7.07 -18.51
N SER A 218 -9.80 6.78 -18.53
CA SER A 218 -8.92 7.29 -19.56
C SER A 218 -9.27 6.67 -20.93
N GLY A 219 -9.19 7.48 -22.00
CA GLY A 219 -9.39 6.98 -23.37
C GLY A 219 -8.29 6.01 -23.84
N ARG A 220 -7.10 6.06 -23.20
CA ARG A 220 -5.95 5.18 -23.43
C ARG A 220 -5.66 4.42 -22.13
N GLY A 221 -5.86 3.11 -22.14
CA GLY A 221 -5.68 2.22 -20.99
C GLY A 221 -6.42 0.90 -21.19
N ASP A 222 -6.28 -0.01 -20.23
CA ASP A 222 -6.93 -1.32 -20.22
C ASP A 222 -8.47 -1.20 -20.34
N ARG A 223 -8.99 -1.57 -21.53
CA ARG A 223 -10.40 -1.41 -21.88
C ARG A 223 -11.31 -2.36 -21.12
N SER A 224 -10.83 -3.53 -20.67
CA SER A 224 -11.69 -4.51 -19.97
C SER A 224 -12.20 -3.96 -18.64
N LYS A 225 -11.51 -2.98 -18.03
CA LYS A 225 -11.97 -2.30 -16.82
C LYS A 225 -13.23 -1.47 -17.02
N LYS A 226 -13.51 -1.03 -18.25
CA LYS A 226 -14.71 -0.22 -18.56
C LYS A 226 -16.01 -1.00 -18.39
N THR A 227 -15.99 -2.33 -18.36
CA THR A 227 -17.22 -3.09 -18.10
C THR A 227 -17.43 -3.34 -16.61
N ILE A 228 -16.35 -3.40 -15.83
CA ILE A 228 -16.36 -3.75 -14.40
C ILE A 228 -16.67 -2.53 -13.51
N VAL A 229 -16.21 -1.34 -13.92
CA VAL A 229 -16.36 -0.10 -13.11
C VAL A 229 -17.78 0.51 -13.20
N TRP A 230 -18.58 0.10 -14.19
CA TRP A 230 -19.83 0.77 -14.58
C TRP A 230 -21.11 -0.06 -14.36
N THR A 231 -20.99 -1.21 -13.70
CA THR A 231 -22.10 -2.06 -13.23
C THR A 231 -22.16 -2.03 -11.72
#